data_AF-A0A485C783-F1
#
_entry.id   AF-A0A485C783-F1
#
_cell.length_a   1.000
_cell.length_b   1.000
_cell.length_c   1.000
_cell.angle_alpha   90.00
_cell.angle_beta   90.00
_cell.angle_gamma   90.00
#
_symmetry.space_group_name_H-M   'P 1'
#
loop_
_entity.id
_entity.type
_entity.pdbx_description
1 polymer ?
#
loop_
_entity_poly.entity_id
_entity_poly.type
_entity_poly.pdbx_seq_one_letter_code
_entity_poly.pdbx_strand_id
1 'polypeptide(L)'
;MPDLSRLTDKEKAVYLTIAQFYLAQFVAKKRYDESIAEIKCGDEMFKVSARKITDAGFTTFLNDAEEDDEEDENSTSFEAISRLQTGATLTCREVVISEKKTKPLPLFTEATLLAALVRVADFVADPRIKKLLKEKDKDKKDEHGGIGTPATRAAIIETLKTRDYITVEKGKFIPTAAGLALIDALPDSVTQPDMTAVWAEKQAAVETGEMTIERFIDGLYAEVSRLVESADIAISATEKQPVKTALNRLAVKCPSCGSELVMTPKTCACTGCQFKIWLEVRGKKLTEKQAEKLIGKGKTDVIKGFKSKKNDDTYSMIVTLKNAQTGELGFEYPPRDPLKGLNVSMPKELKL
;
A
#
# COMPACT_ATOMS: atom_id res chain seq x y z
N MET A 1 -20.14 -36.71 -14.80
CA MET A 1 -19.87 -35.49 -13.99
C MET A 1 -18.93 -35.86 -12.87
N PRO A 2 -17.95 -35.01 -12.51
CA PRO A 2 -17.11 -35.24 -11.34
C PRO A 2 -17.96 -35.21 -10.07
N ASP A 3 -17.61 -36.08 -9.12
CA ASP A 3 -18.25 -36.13 -7.81
C ASP A 3 -17.70 -35.00 -6.92
N LEU A 4 -18.50 -33.94 -6.77
CA LEU A 4 -18.13 -32.75 -5.99
C LEU A 4 -17.95 -33.03 -4.49
N SER A 5 -18.45 -34.16 -3.98
CA SER A 5 -18.29 -34.54 -2.57
C SER A 5 -16.88 -35.04 -2.24
N ARG A 6 -16.10 -35.38 -3.27
CA ARG A 6 -14.73 -35.89 -3.13
C ARG A 6 -13.66 -34.80 -3.20
N LEU A 7 -14.06 -33.56 -3.48
CA LEU A 7 -13.16 -32.42 -3.54
C LEU A 7 -13.12 -31.72 -2.17
N THR A 8 -11.93 -31.27 -1.78
CA THR A 8 -11.80 -30.32 -0.66
C THR A 8 -12.51 -29.01 -0.99
N ASP A 9 -12.82 -28.20 0.03
CA ASP A 9 -13.47 -26.90 -0.19
C ASP A 9 -12.71 -26.00 -1.16
N LYS A 10 -11.36 -26.02 -1.12
CA LYS A 10 -10.51 -25.25 -2.03
C LYS A 10 -10.57 -25.78 -3.46
N GLU A 11 -10.45 -27.10 -3.64
CA GLU A 11 -10.54 -27.73 -4.97
C GLU A 11 -11.91 -27.53 -5.59
N LYS A 12 -12.96 -27.66 -4.77
CA LYS A 12 -14.34 -27.43 -5.17
C LYS A 12 -14.55 -25.98 -5.58
N ALA A 13 -14.02 -25.01 -4.84
CA ALA A 13 -14.08 -23.60 -5.19
C ALA A 13 -13.41 -23.36 -6.55
N VAL A 14 -12.16 -23.82 -6.74
CA VAL A 14 -11.44 -23.67 -8.02
C VAL A 14 -12.19 -24.35 -9.17
N TYR A 15 -12.67 -25.59 -8.97
CA TYR A 15 -13.42 -26.33 -9.98
C TYR A 15 -14.71 -25.60 -10.38
N LEU A 16 -15.51 -25.16 -9.40
CA LEU A 16 -16.76 -24.46 -9.66
C LEU A 16 -16.52 -23.12 -10.36
N THR A 17 -15.49 -22.36 -9.95
CA THR A 17 -15.10 -21.13 -10.65
C THR A 17 -14.74 -21.41 -12.10
N ILE A 18 -13.88 -22.41 -12.37
CA ILE A 18 -13.51 -22.78 -13.76
C ILE A 18 -14.75 -23.20 -14.55
N ALA A 19 -15.62 -24.04 -13.98
CA ALA A 19 -16.83 -24.51 -14.65
C ALA A 19 -17.79 -23.35 -14.96
N GLN A 20 -17.99 -22.42 -14.03
CA GLN A 20 -18.82 -21.22 -14.21
C GLN A 20 -18.26 -20.34 -15.33
N PHE A 21 -16.97 -20.01 -15.30
CA PHE A 21 -16.31 -19.22 -16.36
C PHE A 21 -16.31 -19.95 -17.71
N TYR A 22 -16.21 -21.27 -17.72
CA TYR A 22 -16.33 -22.06 -18.95
C TYR A 22 -17.73 -21.97 -19.54
N LEU A 23 -18.77 -22.13 -18.72
CA LEU A 23 -20.16 -22.00 -19.17
C LEU A 23 -20.47 -20.57 -19.65
N ALA A 24 -19.96 -19.55 -18.95
CA ALA A 24 -20.13 -18.14 -19.30
C ALA A 24 -19.68 -17.80 -20.73
N GLN A 25 -18.70 -18.52 -21.28
CA GLN A 25 -18.24 -18.33 -22.66
C GLN A 25 -19.31 -18.62 -23.73
N PHE A 26 -20.32 -19.44 -23.39
CA PHE A 26 -21.40 -19.83 -24.28
C PHE A 26 -22.69 -19.04 -24.05
N VAL A 27 -22.69 -18.11 -23.08
CA VAL A 27 -23.84 -17.26 -22.74
C VAL A 27 -23.74 -15.94 -23.52
N ALA A 28 -24.88 -15.31 -23.75
CA ALA A 28 -24.92 -13.99 -24.40
C ALA A 28 -24.10 -12.95 -23.62
N LYS A 29 -23.59 -11.94 -24.33
CA LYS A 29 -22.90 -10.81 -23.72
C LYS A 29 -23.89 -9.96 -22.91
N LYS A 30 -23.46 -9.40 -21.76
CA LYS A 30 -24.20 -8.36 -21.02
C LYS A 30 -24.50 -7.20 -21.97
N ARG A 31 -25.75 -6.76 -22.03
CA ARG A 31 -26.22 -5.58 -22.79
C ARG A 31 -26.77 -4.54 -21.83
N TYR A 32 -26.51 -3.29 -22.15
CA TYR A 32 -27.03 -2.14 -21.44
C TYR A 32 -27.28 -1.01 -22.42
N ASP A 33 -28.24 -0.16 -22.10
CA ASP A 33 -28.39 1.14 -22.72
C ASP A 33 -27.57 2.16 -21.92
N GLU A 34 -26.90 3.09 -22.60
CA GLU A 34 -26.16 4.19 -21.98
C GLU A 34 -26.76 5.52 -22.43
N SER A 35 -27.09 6.37 -21.46
CA SER A 35 -27.54 7.74 -21.70
C SER A 35 -26.46 8.70 -21.26
N ILE A 36 -26.03 9.56 -22.16
CA ILE A 36 -24.99 10.57 -21.93
C ILE A 36 -25.59 11.94 -22.24
N ALA A 37 -25.45 12.88 -21.31
CA ALA A 37 -25.81 14.27 -21.54
C ALA A 37 -24.60 15.17 -21.28
N GLU A 38 -24.41 16.12 -22.20
CA GLU A 38 -23.47 17.22 -22.05
C GLU A 38 -24.27 18.50 -21.79
N ILE A 39 -24.02 19.11 -20.63
CA ILE A 39 -24.81 20.23 -20.11
C ILE A 39 -23.89 21.43 -19.99
N LYS A 40 -24.24 22.50 -20.70
CA LYS A 40 -23.57 23.80 -20.57
C LYS A 40 -24.17 24.57 -19.40
N CYS A 41 -23.34 24.99 -18.46
CA CYS A 41 -23.75 25.85 -17.35
C CYS A 41 -22.79 27.04 -17.26
N GLY A 42 -23.24 28.22 -17.71
CA GLY A 42 -22.35 29.36 -17.92
C GLY A 42 -21.37 29.08 -19.05
N ASP A 43 -20.07 29.25 -18.78
CA ASP A 43 -18.99 28.94 -19.73
C ASP A 43 -18.44 27.50 -19.59
N GLU A 44 -18.90 26.76 -18.59
CA GLU A 44 -18.42 25.41 -18.29
C GLU A 44 -19.30 24.32 -18.92
N MET A 45 -18.65 23.21 -19.29
CA MET A 45 -19.30 22.02 -19.84
C MET A 45 -19.22 20.86 -18.85
N PHE A 46 -20.37 20.31 -18.49
CA PHE A 46 -20.49 19.15 -17.61
C PHE A 46 -20.93 17.93 -18.40
N LYS A 47 -20.37 16.76 -18.10
CA LYS A 47 -20.78 15.48 -18.68
C LYS A 47 -21.37 14.61 -17.59
N VAL A 48 -22.56 14.06 -17.84
CA VAL A 48 -23.19 13.05 -17.01
C VAL A 48 -23.52 11.82 -17.86
N SER A 49 -23.33 10.64 -17.30
CA SER A 49 -23.65 9.37 -17.95
C SER A 49 -24.28 8.40 -16.96
N ALA A 50 -25.29 7.66 -17.40
CA ALA A 50 -25.85 6.55 -16.65
C ALA A 50 -26.14 5.37 -17.58
N ARG A 51 -26.20 4.17 -17.01
CA ARG A 51 -26.41 2.92 -17.73
C ARG A 51 -27.59 2.16 -17.15
N LYS A 52 -28.39 1.54 -18.00
CA LYS A 52 -29.47 0.63 -17.62
C LYS A 52 -29.22 -0.73 -18.27
N ILE A 53 -29.03 -1.76 -17.46
CA ILE A 53 -28.84 -3.12 -17.96
C ILE A 53 -30.14 -3.58 -18.62
N THR A 54 -30.04 -4.01 -19.88
CA THR A 54 -31.16 -4.55 -20.65
C THR A 54 -31.13 -6.07 -20.71
N ASP A 55 -29.94 -6.66 -20.55
CA ASP A 55 -29.70 -8.10 -20.50
C ASP A 55 -28.43 -8.36 -19.68
N ALA A 56 -28.52 -9.07 -18.55
CA ALA A 56 -27.36 -9.40 -17.74
C ALA A 56 -26.38 -10.35 -18.46
N GLY A 57 -26.85 -11.15 -19.42
CA GLY A 57 -26.02 -12.08 -20.17
C GLY A 57 -25.20 -13.01 -19.26
N PHE A 58 -23.90 -13.12 -19.53
CA PHE A 58 -23.00 -14.02 -18.81
C PHE A 58 -22.80 -13.67 -17.32
N THR A 59 -23.08 -12.43 -16.88
CA THR A 59 -22.83 -12.03 -15.48
C THR A 59 -23.79 -12.69 -14.50
N THR A 60 -24.97 -13.14 -14.96
CA THR A 60 -25.92 -13.96 -14.18
C THR A 60 -25.29 -15.22 -13.60
N PHE A 61 -24.25 -15.77 -14.27
CA PHE A 61 -23.55 -16.98 -13.82
C PHE A 61 -22.40 -16.71 -12.85
N LEU A 62 -21.97 -15.46 -12.73
CA LEU A 62 -20.80 -15.07 -11.94
C LEU A 62 -21.16 -14.59 -10.52
N ASN A 63 -22.45 -14.41 -10.20
CA ASN A 63 -22.95 -14.00 -8.88
C ASN A 63 -22.12 -12.84 -8.29
N ASP A 64 -21.98 -11.74 -9.05
CA ASP A 64 -21.51 -10.48 -8.49
C ASP A 64 -22.65 -9.87 -7.65
N ALA A 65 -22.81 -10.38 -6.42
CA ALA A 65 -23.80 -9.92 -5.45
C ALA A 65 -23.57 -8.47 -4.95
N GLU A 66 -22.58 -7.76 -5.49
CA GLU A 66 -22.33 -6.34 -5.24
C GLU A 66 -23.04 -5.43 -6.27
N GLU A 67 -23.65 -5.97 -7.34
CA GLU A 67 -24.34 -5.16 -8.36
C GLU A 67 -25.80 -4.77 -7.99
N ASP A 68 -26.49 -5.48 -7.09
CA ASP A 68 -27.93 -5.27 -6.84
C ASP A 68 -28.28 -3.86 -6.30
N ASP A 69 -27.48 -3.30 -5.38
CA ASP A 69 -27.73 -1.95 -4.84
C ASP A 69 -27.31 -0.83 -5.83
N GLU A 70 -26.30 -1.08 -6.68
CA GLU A 70 -25.84 -0.12 -7.70
C GLU A 70 -26.76 -0.09 -8.93
N GLU A 71 -27.44 -1.20 -9.25
CA GLU A 71 -28.36 -1.28 -10.40
C GLU A 71 -29.57 -0.34 -10.26
N ASP A 72 -30.15 -0.23 -9.06
CA ASP A 72 -31.32 0.63 -8.80
C ASP A 72 -31.00 2.13 -8.90
N GLU A 73 -29.85 2.58 -8.36
CA GLU A 73 -29.40 3.97 -8.49
C GLU A 73 -29.01 4.33 -9.94
N ASN A 74 -28.44 3.40 -10.68
CA ASN A 74 -28.05 3.62 -12.07
C ASN A 74 -29.27 3.65 -13.01
N SER A 75 -30.28 2.81 -12.75
CA SER A 75 -31.54 2.77 -13.50
C SER A 75 -32.34 4.07 -13.34
N THR A 76 -32.48 4.58 -12.12
CA THR A 76 -33.17 5.86 -11.87
C THR A 76 -32.46 7.04 -12.52
N SER A 77 -31.12 7.08 -12.44
CA SER A 77 -30.29 8.09 -13.10
C SER A 77 -30.40 8.00 -14.63
N PHE A 78 -30.44 6.80 -15.19
CA PHE A 78 -30.64 6.57 -16.62
C PHE A 78 -31.99 7.11 -17.10
N GLU A 79 -33.07 6.88 -16.37
CA GLU A 79 -34.39 7.41 -16.73
C GLU A 79 -34.45 8.94 -16.69
N ALA A 80 -33.74 9.57 -15.75
CA ALA A 80 -33.66 11.03 -15.68
C ALA A 80 -32.89 11.62 -16.87
N ILE A 81 -31.76 11.01 -17.25
CA ILE A 81 -30.90 11.52 -18.33
C ILE A 81 -31.50 11.22 -19.71
N SER A 82 -32.09 10.03 -19.91
CA SER A 82 -32.68 9.61 -21.19
C SER A 82 -33.89 10.47 -21.62
N ARG A 83 -34.54 11.15 -20.67
CA ARG A 83 -35.65 12.08 -20.95
C ARG A 83 -35.20 13.48 -21.35
N LEU A 84 -33.91 13.80 -21.24
CA LEU A 84 -33.37 15.09 -21.65
C LEU A 84 -33.39 15.21 -23.18
N GLN A 85 -33.72 16.40 -23.67
CA GLN A 85 -33.71 16.72 -25.09
C GLN A 85 -32.66 17.80 -25.37
N THR A 86 -32.00 17.71 -26.53
CA THR A 86 -31.07 18.74 -26.99
C THR A 86 -31.77 20.10 -27.06
N GLY A 87 -31.17 21.12 -26.45
CA GLY A 87 -31.76 22.45 -26.37
C GLY A 87 -32.71 22.66 -25.19
N ALA A 88 -32.98 21.64 -24.37
CA ALA A 88 -33.71 21.81 -23.12
C ALA A 88 -32.96 22.77 -22.19
N THR A 89 -33.71 23.68 -21.56
CA THR A 89 -33.16 24.59 -20.55
C THR A 89 -33.28 23.93 -19.18
N LEU A 90 -32.17 23.86 -18.44
CA LEU A 90 -32.10 23.31 -17.09
C LEU A 90 -31.78 24.41 -16.09
N THR A 91 -32.29 24.28 -14.87
CA THR A 91 -31.99 25.21 -13.76
C THR A 91 -30.92 24.62 -12.85
N CYS A 92 -29.76 25.28 -12.77
CA CYS A 92 -28.75 24.95 -11.77
C CYS A 92 -29.26 25.36 -10.38
N ARG A 93 -29.44 24.39 -9.48
CA ARG A 93 -29.91 24.63 -8.10
C ARG A 93 -28.77 24.91 -7.12
N GLU A 94 -27.66 24.23 -7.30
CA GLU A 94 -26.52 24.28 -6.39
C GLU A 94 -25.22 24.04 -7.17
N VAL A 95 -24.16 24.74 -6.78
CA VAL A 95 -22.79 24.53 -7.26
C VAL A 95 -21.93 24.14 -6.08
N VAL A 96 -21.46 22.89 -6.07
CA VAL A 96 -20.61 22.35 -5.00
C VAL A 96 -19.16 22.33 -5.47
N ILE A 97 -18.31 23.12 -4.83
CA ILE A 97 -16.86 23.08 -5.05
C ILE A 97 -16.27 22.06 -4.08
N SER A 98 -15.66 21.00 -4.63
CA SER A 98 -15.00 19.97 -3.83
C SER A 98 -13.48 20.01 -4.03
N GLU A 99 -12.75 20.25 -2.96
CA GLU A 99 -11.30 20.07 -2.96
C GLU A 99 -10.97 18.58 -2.94
N LYS A 100 -10.24 18.10 -3.96
CA LYS A 100 -9.75 16.73 -4.03
C LYS A 100 -8.24 16.70 -3.86
N LYS A 101 -7.74 15.69 -3.14
CA LYS A 101 -6.31 15.41 -3.01
C LYS A 101 -5.95 14.17 -3.82
N THR A 102 -4.77 14.18 -4.43
CA THR A 102 -4.22 12.98 -5.04
C THR A 102 -3.98 11.93 -3.96
N LYS A 103 -4.27 10.67 -4.29
CA LYS A 103 -3.95 9.53 -3.43
C LYS A 103 -2.63 8.93 -3.92
N PRO A 104 -1.74 8.49 -3.02
CA PRO A 104 -0.58 7.72 -3.43
C PRO A 104 -1.04 6.43 -4.14
N LEU A 105 -0.19 5.90 -5.02
CA LEU A 105 -0.45 4.64 -5.69
C LEU A 105 -0.72 3.54 -4.65
N PRO A 106 -1.75 2.70 -4.86
CA PRO A 106 -2.01 1.59 -3.97
C PRO A 106 -0.85 0.59 -4.02
N LEU A 107 -0.54 -0.01 -2.87
CA LEU A 107 0.40 -1.12 -2.82
C LEU A 107 -0.18 -2.32 -3.59
N PHE A 108 0.72 -3.11 -4.17
CA PHE A 108 0.34 -4.31 -4.90
C PHE A 108 -0.27 -5.36 -3.98
N THR A 109 -1.36 -5.96 -4.40
CA THR A 109 -1.83 -7.30 -4.01
C THR A 109 -1.23 -8.36 -4.94
N GLU A 110 -1.40 -9.64 -4.62
CA GLU A 110 -0.99 -10.74 -5.51
C GLU A 110 -1.58 -10.62 -6.92
N ALA A 111 -2.88 -10.37 -7.02
CA ALA A 111 -3.56 -10.18 -8.30
C ALA A 111 -3.01 -8.98 -9.09
N THR A 112 -2.84 -7.83 -8.42
CA THR A 112 -2.35 -6.62 -9.10
C THR A 112 -0.87 -6.72 -9.48
N LEU A 113 -0.03 -7.44 -8.73
CA LEU A 113 1.36 -7.68 -9.08
C LEU A 113 1.47 -8.63 -10.26
N LEU A 114 0.69 -9.72 -10.27
CA LEU A 114 0.62 -10.64 -11.42
C LEU A 114 0.16 -9.90 -12.69
N ALA A 115 -0.85 -9.05 -12.57
CA ALA A 115 -1.29 -8.19 -13.67
C ALA A 115 -0.19 -7.21 -14.11
N ALA A 116 0.59 -6.65 -13.19
CA ALA A 116 1.71 -5.77 -13.52
C ALA A 116 2.85 -6.54 -14.24
N LEU A 117 3.14 -7.78 -13.82
CA LEU A 117 4.19 -8.62 -14.42
C LEU A 117 3.91 -9.00 -15.89
N VAL A 118 2.65 -8.98 -16.32
CA VAL A 118 2.23 -9.17 -17.73
C VAL A 118 2.53 -7.93 -18.59
N ARG A 119 2.57 -6.75 -17.98
CA ARG A 119 2.67 -5.44 -18.65
C ARG A 119 3.72 -4.55 -18.00
N VAL A 120 4.88 -5.14 -17.71
CA VAL A 120 6.00 -4.43 -17.06
C VAL A 120 6.45 -3.23 -17.89
N ALA A 121 6.33 -3.30 -19.22
CA ALA A 121 6.60 -2.20 -20.12
C ALA A 121 5.85 -0.89 -19.78
N ASP A 122 4.71 -0.95 -19.09
CA ASP A 122 3.98 0.25 -18.67
C ASP A 122 4.63 0.97 -17.48
N PHE A 123 5.50 0.29 -16.74
CA PHE A 123 6.27 0.82 -15.61
C PHE A 123 7.68 1.29 -16.00
N VAL A 124 8.08 1.08 -17.26
CA VAL A 124 9.38 1.51 -17.80
C VAL A 124 9.34 2.97 -18.21
N ALA A 125 10.30 3.74 -17.72
CA ALA A 125 10.46 5.16 -18.06
C ALA A 125 11.10 5.38 -19.43
N ASP A 126 12.09 4.57 -19.81
CA ASP A 126 12.80 4.70 -21.10
C ASP A 126 11.90 4.24 -22.27
N PRO A 127 11.56 5.12 -23.23
CA PRO A 127 10.74 4.78 -24.38
C PRO A 127 11.31 3.67 -25.27
N ARG A 128 12.65 3.56 -25.37
CA ARG A 128 13.33 2.53 -26.16
C ARG A 128 13.12 1.16 -25.53
N ILE A 129 13.38 1.04 -24.23
CA ILE A 129 13.19 -0.20 -23.46
C ILE A 129 11.72 -0.63 -23.48
N LYS A 130 10.80 0.32 -23.30
CA LYS A 130 9.36 0.08 -23.38
C LYS A 130 8.96 -0.51 -24.74
N LYS A 131 9.51 0.03 -25.84
CA LYS A 131 9.27 -0.49 -27.19
C LYS A 131 9.80 -1.91 -27.34
N LEU A 132 11.03 -2.17 -26.91
CA LEU A 132 11.65 -3.50 -26.99
C LEU A 132 10.86 -4.56 -26.22
N LEU A 133 10.41 -4.25 -25.01
CA LEU A 133 9.57 -5.17 -24.23
C LEU A 133 8.26 -5.48 -24.94
N LYS A 134 7.57 -4.46 -25.49
CA LYS A 134 6.32 -4.68 -26.23
C LYS A 134 6.54 -5.49 -27.51
N GLU A 135 7.65 -5.25 -28.21
CA GLU A 135 8.00 -5.96 -29.44
C GLU A 135 8.33 -7.44 -29.19
N LYS A 136 9.01 -7.75 -28.07
CA LYS A 136 9.28 -9.13 -27.61
C LYS A 136 8.01 -9.99 -27.47
N ASP A 137 6.90 -9.37 -27.07
CA ASP A 137 5.65 -10.07 -26.81
C ASP A 137 4.55 -9.74 -27.84
N LYS A 138 4.89 -9.14 -28.99
CA LYS A 138 3.91 -8.69 -30.00
C LYS A 138 3.00 -9.82 -30.51
N ASP A 139 3.53 -11.04 -30.58
CA ASP A 139 2.83 -12.22 -31.10
C ASP A 139 2.13 -13.02 -29.98
N LYS A 140 2.20 -12.57 -28.72
CA LYS A 140 1.60 -13.22 -27.56
C LYS A 140 0.35 -12.44 -27.13
N LYS A 141 -0.82 -13.04 -27.35
CA LYS A 141 -2.13 -12.42 -27.09
C LYS A 141 -2.31 -11.89 -25.66
N ASP A 142 -1.73 -12.59 -24.68
CA ASP A 142 -1.91 -12.33 -23.26
C ASP A 142 -0.67 -11.72 -22.58
N GLU A 143 0.30 -11.21 -23.36
CA GLU A 143 1.52 -10.59 -22.85
C GLU A 143 1.75 -9.22 -23.50
N HIS A 144 2.22 -8.24 -22.72
CA HIS A 144 2.35 -6.85 -23.18
C HIS A 144 3.68 -6.25 -22.75
N GLY A 145 4.77 -6.96 -23.03
CA GLY A 145 6.10 -6.63 -22.52
C GLY A 145 6.25 -7.01 -21.07
N GLY A 146 5.88 -8.26 -20.77
CA GLY A 146 5.91 -8.86 -19.45
C GLY A 146 7.24 -9.52 -19.11
N ILE A 147 7.41 -9.79 -17.82
CA ILE A 147 8.54 -10.56 -17.27
C ILE A 147 8.01 -11.88 -16.70
N GLY A 148 8.73 -12.97 -16.97
CA GLY A 148 8.35 -14.32 -16.59
C GLY A 148 7.20 -14.90 -17.42
N THR A 149 6.84 -16.14 -17.11
CA THR A 149 5.67 -16.85 -17.66
C THR A 149 4.68 -17.12 -16.51
N PRO A 150 3.42 -17.49 -16.78
CA PRO A 150 2.45 -17.77 -15.73
C PRO A 150 2.97 -18.71 -14.62
N ALA A 151 3.73 -19.75 -14.99
CA ALA A 151 4.32 -20.70 -14.05
C ALA A 151 5.43 -20.06 -13.17
N THR A 152 6.29 -19.21 -13.74
CA THR A 152 7.41 -18.64 -12.99
C THR A 152 7.00 -17.46 -12.12
N ARG A 153 5.95 -16.72 -12.49
CA ARG A 153 5.47 -15.56 -11.73
C ARG A 153 4.99 -15.94 -10.32
N ALA A 154 4.21 -17.01 -10.20
CA ALA A 154 3.79 -17.52 -8.89
C ALA A 154 5.00 -17.95 -8.04
N ALA A 155 5.95 -18.66 -8.64
CA ALA A 155 7.17 -19.10 -7.96
C ALA A 155 8.07 -17.92 -7.51
N ILE A 156 8.13 -16.84 -8.30
CA ILE A 156 8.84 -15.61 -7.93
C ILE A 156 8.21 -15.01 -6.68
N ILE A 157 6.89 -14.84 -6.64
CA ILE A 157 6.17 -14.26 -5.49
C ILE A 157 6.39 -15.12 -4.23
N GLU A 158 6.28 -16.44 -4.35
CA GLU A 158 6.54 -17.35 -3.23
C GLU A 158 8.00 -17.30 -2.75
N THR A 159 8.95 -17.14 -3.66
CA THR A 159 10.37 -16.97 -3.31
C THR A 159 10.60 -15.67 -2.54
N LEU A 160 9.97 -14.56 -2.97
CA LEU A 160 10.07 -13.28 -2.28
C LEU A 160 9.50 -13.34 -0.85
N LYS A 161 8.38 -14.07 -0.65
CA LYS A 161 7.80 -14.32 0.67
C LYS A 161 8.72 -15.21 1.52
N THR A 162 9.19 -16.33 0.96
CA THR A 162 10.00 -17.33 1.67
C THR A 162 11.35 -16.77 2.13
N ARG A 163 11.94 -15.85 1.35
CA ARG A 163 13.21 -15.18 1.67
C ARG A 163 13.05 -13.92 2.53
N ASP A 164 11.83 -13.65 3.04
CA ASP A 164 11.53 -12.49 3.87
C ASP A 164 11.88 -11.15 3.19
N TYR A 165 11.68 -11.03 1.87
CA TYR A 165 11.80 -9.74 1.16
C TYR A 165 10.49 -8.96 1.12
N ILE A 166 9.36 -9.67 1.15
CA ILE A 166 8.02 -9.10 1.23
C ILE A 166 7.18 -9.85 2.27
N THR A 167 6.26 -9.14 2.91
CA THR A 167 5.21 -9.71 3.75
C THR A 167 3.82 -9.33 3.23
N VAL A 168 2.79 -10.06 3.65
CA VAL A 168 1.39 -9.79 3.27
C VAL A 168 0.63 -9.23 4.45
N GLU A 169 0.23 -7.96 4.35
CA GLU A 169 -0.63 -7.30 5.33
C GLU A 169 -1.95 -6.91 4.69
N LYS A 170 -3.07 -7.45 5.20
CA LYS A 170 -4.42 -7.19 4.66
C LYS A 170 -4.51 -7.39 3.13
N GLY A 171 -3.87 -8.45 2.64
CA GLY A 171 -3.83 -8.79 1.21
C GLY A 171 -2.88 -7.96 0.35
N LYS A 172 -2.11 -7.03 0.94
CA LYS A 172 -1.15 -6.17 0.24
C LYS A 172 0.28 -6.59 0.55
N PHE A 173 1.15 -6.54 -0.45
CA PHE A 173 2.57 -6.75 -0.29
C PHE A 173 3.23 -5.53 0.34
N ILE A 174 3.92 -5.75 1.45
CA ILE A 174 4.72 -4.77 2.16
C ILE A 174 6.19 -5.21 2.04
N PRO A 175 7.10 -4.36 1.54
CA PRO A 175 8.52 -4.68 1.54
C PRO A 175 9.05 -4.75 2.98
N THR A 176 9.88 -5.75 3.27
CA THR A 176 10.54 -5.90 4.57
C THR A 176 11.81 -5.05 4.62
N ALA A 177 12.44 -4.94 5.80
CA ALA A 177 13.74 -4.29 5.91
C ALA A 177 14.81 -4.99 5.06
N ALA A 178 14.76 -6.33 4.97
CA ALA A 178 15.68 -7.10 4.13
C ALA A 178 15.43 -6.87 2.64
N GLY A 179 14.16 -6.78 2.21
CA GLY A 179 13.81 -6.49 0.82
C GLY A 179 14.27 -5.09 0.38
N LEU A 180 14.10 -4.08 1.24
CA LEU A 180 14.59 -2.73 0.98
C LEU A 180 16.13 -2.69 0.91
N ALA A 181 16.81 -3.31 1.88
CA ALA A 181 18.27 -3.36 1.90
C ALA A 181 18.86 -4.08 0.66
N LEU A 182 18.17 -5.11 0.16
CA LEU A 182 18.58 -5.78 -1.08
C LEU A 182 18.50 -4.83 -2.29
N ILE A 183 17.39 -4.10 -2.42
CA ILE A 183 17.21 -3.15 -3.53
C ILE A 183 18.22 -2.00 -3.43
N ASP A 184 18.46 -1.47 -2.23
CA ASP A 184 19.39 -0.35 -2.00
C ASP A 184 20.85 -0.71 -2.33
N ALA A 185 21.23 -1.98 -2.19
CA ALA A 185 22.59 -2.44 -2.41
C ALA A 185 22.86 -2.96 -3.83
N LEU A 186 21.82 -3.02 -4.67
CA LEU A 186 21.92 -3.43 -6.07
C LEU A 186 21.85 -2.21 -7.00
N PRO A 187 22.61 -2.18 -8.11
CA PRO A 187 22.53 -1.08 -9.06
C PRO A 187 21.18 -1.03 -9.78
N ASP A 188 20.79 0.15 -10.26
CA ASP A 188 19.55 0.35 -11.02
C ASP A 188 19.42 -0.60 -12.21
N SER A 189 20.55 -0.96 -12.84
CA SER A 189 20.58 -1.89 -13.97
C SER A 189 20.00 -3.27 -13.65
N VAL A 190 19.96 -3.71 -12.39
CA VAL A 190 19.40 -5.02 -12.01
C VAL A 190 18.11 -4.94 -11.20
N THR A 191 17.79 -3.78 -10.62
CA THR A 191 16.53 -3.55 -9.88
C THR A 191 15.41 -3.06 -10.79
N GLN A 192 15.75 -2.47 -11.94
CA GLN A 192 14.81 -2.05 -12.96
C GLN A 192 14.52 -3.19 -13.96
N PRO A 193 13.32 -3.21 -14.55
CA PRO A 193 12.94 -4.22 -15.56
C PRO A 193 13.73 -4.13 -16.88
N ASP A 194 14.52 -3.08 -17.05
CA ASP A 194 15.28 -2.74 -18.26
C ASP A 194 16.20 -3.88 -18.71
N MET A 195 16.81 -4.59 -17.77
CA MET A 195 17.70 -5.71 -18.10
C MET A 195 16.95 -6.82 -18.85
N THR A 196 15.68 -7.06 -18.56
CA THR A 196 14.91 -8.07 -19.32
C THR A 196 14.78 -7.69 -20.79
N ALA A 197 14.64 -6.40 -21.10
CA ALA A 197 14.55 -5.93 -22.48
C ALA A 197 15.89 -6.07 -23.21
N VAL A 198 16.99 -5.69 -22.54
CA VAL A 198 18.35 -5.81 -23.09
C VAL A 198 18.71 -7.28 -23.35
N TRP A 199 18.32 -8.19 -22.45
CA TRP A 199 18.55 -9.62 -22.64
C TRP A 199 17.74 -10.19 -23.80
N ALA A 200 16.49 -9.76 -23.97
CA ALA A 200 15.68 -10.18 -25.11
C ALA A 200 16.25 -9.68 -26.45
N GLU A 201 16.75 -8.44 -26.50
CA GLU A 201 17.45 -7.89 -27.68
C GLU A 201 18.71 -8.71 -28.01
N LYS A 202 19.53 -9.02 -26.99
CA LYS A 202 20.71 -9.88 -27.15
C LYS A 202 20.35 -11.28 -27.64
N GLN A 203 19.30 -11.90 -27.12
CA GLN A 203 18.83 -13.23 -27.57
C GLN A 203 18.38 -13.19 -29.04
N ALA A 204 17.60 -12.18 -29.44
CA ALA A 204 17.18 -12.01 -30.82
C ALA A 204 18.36 -11.80 -31.79
N ALA A 205 19.39 -11.04 -31.37
CA ALA A 205 20.61 -10.87 -32.16
C ALA A 205 21.39 -12.19 -32.34
N VAL A 206 21.35 -13.09 -31.35
CA VAL A 206 21.92 -14.45 -31.50
C VAL A 206 21.08 -15.30 -32.45
N GLU A 207 19.75 -15.27 -32.33
CA GLU A 207 18.83 -16.03 -33.20
C GLU A 207 18.93 -15.63 -34.67
N THR A 208 19.14 -14.34 -34.95
CA THR A 208 19.29 -13.78 -36.30
C THR A 208 20.72 -13.92 -36.86
N GLY A 209 21.68 -14.34 -36.04
CA GLY A 209 23.10 -14.44 -36.41
C GLY A 209 23.86 -13.11 -36.43
N GLU A 210 23.25 -12.01 -36.00
CA GLU A 210 23.89 -10.69 -35.85
C GLU A 210 24.93 -10.67 -34.72
N MET A 211 24.81 -11.59 -33.75
CA MET A 211 25.75 -11.81 -32.67
C MET A 211 26.08 -13.30 -32.52
N THR A 212 27.36 -13.62 -32.33
CA THR A 212 27.78 -15.00 -32.04
C THR A 212 27.57 -15.32 -30.56
N ILE A 213 27.42 -16.61 -30.26
CA ILE A 213 27.27 -17.10 -28.89
C ILE A 213 28.49 -16.73 -28.05
N GLU A 214 29.70 -16.85 -28.61
CA GLU A 214 30.95 -16.53 -27.92
C GLU A 214 30.98 -15.06 -27.49
N ARG A 215 30.63 -14.15 -28.42
CA ARG A 215 30.57 -12.72 -28.15
C ARG A 215 29.51 -12.37 -27.09
N PHE A 216 28.37 -13.07 -27.11
CA PHE A 216 27.35 -12.92 -26.07
C PHE A 216 27.87 -13.34 -24.69
N ILE A 217 28.53 -14.50 -24.61
CA ILE A 217 29.09 -15.04 -23.36
C ILE A 217 30.22 -14.15 -22.82
N ASP A 218 31.13 -13.70 -23.67
CA ASP A 218 32.21 -12.77 -23.27
C ASP A 218 31.62 -11.46 -22.71
N GLY A 219 30.61 -10.91 -23.38
CA GLY A 219 29.89 -9.73 -22.92
C GLY A 219 29.18 -9.95 -21.58
N LEU A 220 28.59 -11.14 -21.38
CA LEU A 220 27.94 -11.50 -20.13
C LEU A 220 28.95 -11.58 -18.97
N TYR A 221 30.11 -12.22 -19.18
CA TYR A 221 31.16 -12.27 -18.16
C TYR A 221 31.68 -10.88 -17.78
N ALA A 222 31.86 -10.00 -18.76
CA ALA A 222 32.26 -8.62 -18.50
C ALA A 222 31.19 -7.84 -17.71
N GLU A 223 29.91 -8.04 -18.04
CA GLU A 223 28.78 -7.41 -17.35
C GLU A 223 28.66 -7.91 -15.91
N VAL A 224 28.73 -9.23 -15.68
CA VAL A 224 28.72 -9.82 -14.33
C VAL A 224 29.91 -9.35 -13.50
N SER A 225 31.12 -9.32 -14.08
CA SER A 225 32.31 -8.83 -13.38
C SER A 225 32.12 -7.38 -12.92
N ARG A 226 31.61 -6.51 -13.81
CA ARG A 226 31.30 -5.12 -13.45
C ARG A 226 30.23 -5.03 -12.36
N LEU A 227 29.19 -5.86 -12.42
CA LEU A 227 28.13 -5.88 -11.40
C LEU A 227 28.69 -6.28 -10.03
N VAL A 228 29.57 -7.28 -9.99
CA VAL A 228 30.25 -7.72 -8.75
C VAL A 228 31.17 -6.63 -8.20
N GLU A 229 31.89 -5.92 -9.08
CA GLU A 229 32.73 -4.77 -8.70
C GLU A 229 31.91 -3.57 -8.21
N SER A 230 30.71 -3.35 -8.77
CA SER A 230 29.84 -2.23 -8.41
C SER A 230 28.93 -2.51 -7.21
N ALA A 231 28.74 -3.78 -6.85
CA ALA A 231 27.92 -4.15 -5.72
C ALA A 231 28.67 -3.76 -4.44
N ASP A 232 28.09 -2.87 -3.64
CA ASP A 232 28.63 -2.51 -2.33
C ASP A 232 28.52 -3.76 -1.43
N ILE A 233 29.64 -4.46 -1.21
CA ILE A 233 29.72 -5.74 -0.49
C ILE A 233 29.58 -5.48 1.02
N ALA A 234 28.46 -4.90 1.44
CA ALA A 234 28.00 -4.84 2.82
C ALA A 234 26.79 -5.75 3.07
N ILE A 235 26.38 -6.56 2.07
CA ILE A 235 25.32 -7.56 2.23
C ILE A 235 25.93 -8.92 2.59
N SER A 236 26.35 -9.07 3.84
CA SER A 236 26.64 -10.40 4.39
C SER A 236 25.31 -11.05 4.78
N ALA A 237 24.72 -11.83 3.87
CA ALA A 237 23.47 -12.57 4.08
C ALA A 237 23.59 -13.70 5.13
N THR A 238 24.69 -13.77 5.88
CA THR A 238 24.92 -14.78 6.94
C THR A 238 25.47 -14.22 8.24
N GLU A 239 25.67 -12.90 8.36
CA GLU A 239 25.98 -12.30 9.65
C GLU A 239 24.90 -11.28 10.01
N LYS A 240 24.30 -11.49 11.18
CA LYS A 240 23.55 -10.47 11.92
C LYS A 240 24.49 -9.31 12.25
N GLN A 241 24.88 -8.51 11.24
CA GLN A 241 25.46 -7.21 11.45
C GLN A 241 24.38 -6.15 11.20
N PRO A 242 24.30 -5.12 12.06
CA PRO A 242 23.20 -4.20 12.06
C PRO A 242 23.31 -3.25 10.86
N VAL A 243 22.44 -3.44 9.88
CA VAL A 243 22.13 -2.41 8.91
C VAL A 243 21.64 -1.19 9.69
N LYS A 244 22.19 0.00 9.39
CA LYS A 244 21.81 1.29 9.97
C LYS A 244 20.43 1.78 9.50
N THR A 245 19.47 0.88 9.36
CA THR A 245 18.04 1.15 9.46
C THR A 245 17.61 0.65 10.83
N ALA A 246 18.18 1.26 11.88
CA ALA A 246 17.81 0.92 13.24
C ALA A 246 16.30 1.19 13.40
N LEU A 247 15.50 0.13 13.41
CA LEU A 247 14.30 0.13 14.26
C LEU A 247 14.77 0.68 15.60
N ASN A 248 14.25 1.85 15.97
CA ASN A 248 14.80 2.63 17.07
C ASN A 248 14.51 1.84 18.37
N ARG A 249 15.48 1.00 18.77
CA ARG A 249 15.36 0.11 19.92
C ARG A 249 15.62 0.95 21.16
N LEU A 250 14.68 0.92 22.10
CA LEU A 250 14.85 1.63 23.36
C LEU A 250 15.95 0.94 24.18
N ALA A 251 16.71 1.72 24.96
CA ALA A 251 17.71 1.19 25.87
C ALA A 251 17.10 0.37 27.03
N VAL A 252 15.80 0.54 27.29
CA VAL A 252 15.06 -0.15 28.36
C VAL A 252 14.46 -1.48 27.87
N LYS A 253 14.43 -2.47 28.77
CA LYS A 253 13.85 -3.79 28.52
C LYS A 253 12.34 -3.80 28.77
N CYS A 254 11.63 -4.73 28.13
CA CYS A 254 10.20 -4.91 28.31
C CYS A 254 9.87 -5.24 29.78
N PRO A 255 8.95 -4.50 30.43
CA PRO A 255 8.60 -4.72 31.83
C PRO A 255 7.77 -5.99 32.04
N SER A 256 7.17 -6.55 30.97
CA SER A 256 6.39 -7.79 31.03
C SER A 256 7.23 -9.07 30.86
N CYS A 257 8.25 -9.05 30.00
CA CYS A 257 8.96 -10.28 29.59
C CYS A 257 10.48 -10.11 29.44
N GLY A 258 11.04 -8.93 29.69
CA GLY A 258 12.48 -8.67 29.60
C GLY A 258 13.07 -8.59 28.18
N SER A 259 12.28 -8.86 27.14
CA SER A 259 12.72 -8.77 25.74
C SER A 259 12.92 -7.32 25.27
N GLU A 260 13.45 -7.15 24.06
CA GLU A 260 13.70 -5.82 23.49
C GLU A 260 12.41 -5.09 23.12
N LEU A 261 12.48 -3.76 23.17
CA LEU A 261 11.40 -2.87 22.79
C LEU A 261 11.78 -2.11 21.52
N VAL A 262 10.88 -2.12 20.55
CA VAL A 262 11.07 -1.51 19.25
C VAL A 262 10.12 -0.33 19.11
N MET A 263 10.67 0.85 18.80
CA MET A 263 9.91 2.05 18.51
C MET A 263 9.66 2.21 17.01
N THR A 264 8.39 2.35 16.66
CA THR A 264 7.92 2.77 15.33
C THR A 264 7.38 4.20 15.42
N PRO A 265 7.06 4.89 14.30
CA PRO A 265 6.53 6.25 14.36
C PRO A 265 5.25 6.43 15.18
N LYS A 266 4.47 5.36 15.40
CA LYS A 266 3.17 5.38 16.08
C LYS A 266 3.15 4.62 17.41
N THR A 267 3.95 3.57 17.54
CA THR A 267 3.89 2.66 18.70
C THR A 267 5.27 2.22 19.15
N CYS A 268 5.42 1.95 20.43
CA CYS A 268 6.53 1.17 20.99
C CYS A 268 5.98 -0.18 21.43
N ALA A 269 6.51 -1.27 20.87
CA ALA A 269 6.02 -2.63 21.09
C ALA A 269 7.16 -3.58 21.45
N CYS A 270 6.82 -4.59 22.25
CA CYS A 270 7.76 -5.65 22.60
C CYS A 270 7.89 -6.68 21.48
N THR A 271 9.10 -7.19 21.29
CA THR A 271 9.39 -8.26 20.33
C THR A 271 9.04 -9.66 20.83
N GLY A 272 8.78 -9.83 22.14
CA GLY A 272 8.58 -11.14 22.77
C GLY A 272 7.22 -11.35 23.48
N CYS A 273 6.40 -10.30 23.62
CA CYS A 273 5.08 -10.41 24.27
C CYS A 273 4.09 -9.37 23.73
N GLN A 274 2.87 -9.36 24.29
CA GLN A 274 1.77 -8.47 23.90
C GLN A 274 1.91 -7.02 24.39
N PHE A 275 3.02 -6.66 25.04
CA PHE A 275 3.25 -5.30 25.54
C PHE A 275 3.34 -4.29 24.40
N LYS A 276 2.45 -3.29 24.40
CA LYS A 276 2.39 -2.24 23.37
C LYS A 276 1.89 -0.91 23.93
N ILE A 277 2.66 0.15 23.69
CA ILE A 277 2.26 1.53 23.99
C ILE A 277 2.08 2.33 22.69
N TRP A 278 1.06 3.17 22.64
CA TRP A 278 0.90 4.18 21.58
C TRP A 278 1.70 5.43 21.95
N LEU A 279 2.51 5.93 21.01
CA LEU A 279 3.35 7.11 21.24
C LEU A 279 2.56 8.41 21.10
N GLU A 280 1.44 8.40 20.40
CA GLU A 280 0.54 9.53 20.33
C GLU A 280 -0.56 9.40 21.39
N VAL A 281 -0.56 10.34 22.33
CA VAL A 281 -1.42 10.32 23.50
C VAL A 281 -2.05 11.70 23.68
N ARG A 282 -3.38 11.78 23.56
CA ARG A 282 -4.16 13.03 23.66
C ARG A 282 -3.59 14.18 22.80
N GLY A 283 -3.23 13.86 21.55
CA GLY A 283 -2.72 14.83 20.56
C GLY A 283 -1.26 15.27 20.78
N LYS A 284 -0.52 14.58 21.65
CA LYS A 284 0.92 14.78 21.84
C LYS A 284 1.69 13.50 21.55
N LYS A 285 2.77 13.63 20.80
CA LYS A 285 3.70 12.55 20.50
C LYS A 285 4.78 12.48 21.59
N LEU A 286 4.92 11.32 22.21
CA LEU A 286 5.99 11.03 23.16
C LEU A 286 7.33 10.91 22.43
N THR A 287 8.37 11.52 23.00
CA THR A 287 9.75 11.35 22.52
C THR A 287 10.33 10.03 23.02
N GLU A 288 11.41 9.58 22.39
CA GLU A 288 12.14 8.35 22.77
C GLU A 288 12.50 8.35 24.27
N LYS A 289 13.13 9.44 24.76
CA LYS A 289 13.50 9.60 26.17
C LYS A 289 12.30 9.56 27.11
N GLN A 290 11.13 10.04 26.68
CA GLN A 290 9.90 9.99 27.48
C GLN A 290 9.34 8.56 27.53
N ALA A 291 9.36 7.84 26.41
CA ALA A 291 8.98 6.43 26.36
C ALA A 291 9.90 5.55 27.21
N GLU A 292 11.22 5.78 27.15
CA GLU A 292 12.20 5.09 28.00
C GLU A 292 11.95 5.32 29.48
N LYS A 293 11.72 6.58 29.90
CA LYS A 293 11.38 6.90 31.30
C LYS A 293 10.06 6.28 31.74
N LEU A 294 9.03 6.34 30.89
CA LEU A 294 7.71 5.76 31.16
C LEU A 294 7.81 4.26 31.41
N ILE A 295 8.59 3.55 30.59
CA ILE A 295 8.76 2.11 30.68
C ILE A 295 9.69 1.73 31.84
N GLY A 296 10.80 2.45 32.03
CA GLY A 296 11.79 2.14 33.06
C GLY A 296 11.41 2.57 34.48
N LYS A 297 10.67 3.68 34.64
CA LYS A 297 10.29 4.25 35.94
C LYS A 297 8.79 4.23 36.21
N GLY A 298 7.99 3.72 35.26
CA GLY A 298 6.52 3.71 35.34
C GLY A 298 5.85 5.07 35.11
N LYS A 299 6.62 6.16 34.90
CA LYS A 299 6.10 7.52 34.69
C LYS A 299 7.04 8.43 33.90
N THR A 300 6.48 9.40 33.17
CA THR A 300 7.24 10.47 32.48
C THR A 300 7.57 11.65 33.42
N ASP A 301 8.36 12.60 32.94
CA ASP A 301 8.36 13.96 33.53
C ASP A 301 7.05 14.68 33.16
N VAL A 302 6.85 15.89 33.69
CA VAL A 302 5.70 16.73 33.36
C VAL A 302 5.77 17.15 31.89
N ILE A 303 4.81 16.68 31.08
CA ILE A 303 4.66 17.04 29.68
C ILE A 303 3.61 18.14 29.57
N LYS A 304 3.98 19.26 28.96
CA LYS A 304 3.09 20.41 28.76
C LYS A 304 2.28 20.28 27.46
N GLY A 305 1.09 20.85 27.45
CA GLY A 305 0.35 21.11 26.21
C GLY A 305 -0.64 20.02 25.80
N PHE A 306 -1.10 19.16 26.71
CA PHE A 306 -2.20 18.23 26.40
C PHE A 306 -3.50 19.01 26.22
N LYS A 307 -4.23 18.74 25.15
CA LYS A 307 -5.53 19.41 24.89
C LYS A 307 -6.64 18.76 25.70
N SER A 308 -7.50 19.57 26.31
CA SER A 308 -8.73 19.07 26.93
C SER A 308 -9.79 18.76 25.87
N LYS A 309 -10.63 17.77 26.17
CA LYS A 309 -11.80 17.43 25.33
C LYS A 309 -13.01 18.35 25.60
N LYS A 310 -13.01 19.14 26.68
CA LYS A 310 -14.15 19.96 27.11
C LYS A 310 -14.00 21.46 26.81
N ASN A 311 -12.77 21.91 26.61
CA ASN A 311 -12.37 23.31 26.46
C ASN A 311 -11.04 23.33 25.69
N ASP A 312 -10.80 24.34 24.86
CA ASP A 312 -9.57 24.46 24.04
C ASP A 312 -8.31 24.82 24.89
N ASP A 313 -8.40 24.61 26.20
CA ASP A 313 -7.33 24.82 27.16
C ASP A 313 -6.29 23.69 27.09
N THR A 314 -5.05 24.05 27.42
CA THR A 314 -3.93 23.10 27.46
C THR A 314 -3.42 22.88 28.88
N TYR A 315 -3.12 21.61 29.21
CA TYR A 315 -2.72 21.20 30.55
C TYR A 315 -1.36 20.50 30.52
N SER A 316 -0.68 20.54 31.67
CA SER A 316 0.55 19.78 31.89
C SER A 316 0.21 18.51 32.68
N MET A 317 0.65 17.35 32.21
CA MET A 317 0.35 16.06 32.83
C MET A 317 1.60 15.16 32.87
N ILE A 318 1.61 14.22 33.80
CA ILE A 318 2.53 13.09 33.86
C ILE A 318 1.82 11.87 33.28
N VAL A 319 2.44 11.20 32.31
CA VAL A 319 1.91 9.94 31.77
C VAL A 319 2.46 8.81 32.64
N THR A 320 1.60 7.89 33.07
CA THR A 320 1.95 6.75 33.92
C THR A 320 1.67 5.43 33.19
N LEU A 321 2.43 4.38 33.50
CA LEU A 321 2.19 3.04 32.99
C LEU A 321 1.28 2.30 33.98
N LYS A 322 -0.01 2.17 33.66
CA LYS A 322 -1.00 1.51 34.51
C LYS A 322 -0.84 0.00 34.52
N ASN A 323 -0.53 -0.58 33.36
CA ASN A 323 -0.40 -2.02 33.22
C ASN A 323 0.91 -2.37 32.51
N ALA A 324 1.83 -2.99 33.26
CA ALA A 324 3.14 -3.40 32.78
C ALA A 324 3.11 -4.61 31.84
N GLN A 325 2.01 -5.36 31.80
CA GLN A 325 1.82 -6.52 30.91
C GLN A 325 1.28 -6.10 29.53
N THR A 326 0.31 -5.18 29.50
CA THR A 326 -0.36 -4.76 28.27
C THR A 326 0.19 -3.47 27.67
N GLY A 327 0.78 -2.58 28.49
CA GLY A 327 1.19 -1.24 28.06
C GLY A 327 0.12 -0.17 28.26
N GLU A 328 -0.93 -0.43 29.06
CA GLU A 328 -1.99 0.57 29.30
C GLU A 328 -1.44 1.82 30.00
N LEU A 329 -1.82 3.01 29.50
CA LEU A 329 -1.35 4.30 29.99
C LEU A 329 -2.39 5.00 30.88
N GLY A 330 -1.91 5.63 31.95
CA GLY A 330 -2.63 6.53 32.84
C GLY A 330 -2.10 7.96 32.77
N PHE A 331 -2.80 8.86 33.46
CA PHE A 331 -2.40 10.27 33.52
C PHE A 331 -2.61 10.80 34.94
N GLU A 332 -1.60 11.52 35.42
CA GLU A 332 -1.62 12.20 36.71
C GLU A 332 -1.32 13.69 36.51
N TYR A 333 -1.97 14.54 37.30
CA TYR A 333 -1.64 15.95 37.32
C TYR A 333 -0.37 16.18 38.15
N PRO A 334 0.53 17.07 37.73
CA PRO A 334 1.66 17.45 38.56
C PRO A 334 1.17 18.03 39.89
N PRO A 335 1.91 17.83 40.99
CA PRO A 335 1.58 18.45 42.26
C PRO A 335 1.47 19.97 42.09
N ARG A 336 0.39 20.56 42.61
CA ARG A 336 0.17 22.01 42.55
C ARG A 336 1.23 22.69 43.42
N ASP A 337 2.00 23.59 42.82
CA ASP A 337 2.90 24.49 43.55
C ASP A 337 2.05 25.50 44.34
N PRO A 338 2.07 25.50 45.69
CA PRO A 338 1.25 26.41 46.49
C PRO A 338 1.57 27.90 46.29
N LEU A 339 2.69 28.23 45.63
CA LEU A 339 3.20 29.61 45.54
C LEU A 339 2.97 30.29 44.18
N LYS A 340 2.41 29.59 43.18
CA LYS A 340 2.10 30.16 41.85
C LYS A 340 0.65 30.66 41.72
N GLY A 341 0.17 31.30 42.78
CA GLY A 341 -1.18 31.87 42.87
C GLY A 341 -1.26 33.24 43.55
N LEU A 342 -0.14 33.88 43.90
CA LEU A 342 -0.14 35.27 44.37
C LEU A 342 0.48 36.21 43.33
N ASN A 343 -0.33 36.61 42.36
CA ASN A 343 -0.16 37.93 41.77
C ASN A 343 -0.84 38.93 42.72
N VAL A 344 -0.10 39.36 43.75
CA VAL A 344 -0.45 40.55 44.52
C VAL A 344 0.47 41.67 44.04
N SER A 345 0.02 42.38 43.01
CA SER A 345 0.41 43.78 42.84
C SER A 345 -0.27 44.57 43.97
N MET A 346 0.46 44.88 45.04
CA MET A 346 -0.02 45.83 46.05
C MET A 346 -0.18 47.21 45.41
N PRO A 347 -1.27 47.94 45.69
CA PRO A 347 -1.36 49.35 45.34
C PRO A 347 -0.32 50.15 46.13
N LYS A 348 0.31 51.12 45.47
CA LYS A 348 0.97 52.25 46.14
C LYS A 348 -0.09 53.01 46.92
N GLU A 349 -0.02 52.91 48.25
CA GLU A 349 -0.31 53.95 49.26
C GLU A 349 -0.80 53.31 50.56
N LEU A 350 0.14 53.06 51.48
CA LEU A 350 -0.07 53.25 52.92
C LEU A 350 1.30 53.56 53.54
N LYS A 351 1.37 54.79 54.07
CA LYS A 351 2.50 55.42 54.75
C LYS A 351 2.63 54.87 56.18
N LEU A 352 3.86 54.58 56.59
CA LEU A 352 4.54 55.18 57.76
C LEU A 352 6.04 54.88 57.67
#